data_AF-A0A917AZW4-F1
#
_entry.id   AF-A0A917AZW4-F1
#
_cell.length_a   1.000
_cell.length_b   1.000
_cell.length_c   1.000
_cell.angle_alpha   90.00
_cell.angle_beta   90.00
_cell.angle_gamma   90.00
#
_symmetry.space_group_name_H-M   'P 1'
#
loop_
_entity.id
_entity.type
_entity.pdbx_description
1 polymer ?
#
loop_
_entity_poly.entity_id
_entity_poly.type
_entity_poly.pdbx_seq_one_letter_code
_entity_poly.pdbx_strand_id
1 'polypeptide(L)'
;MFYNVVLFLHILGTVVMFAAVGVTVTAMAAMLYANKTESLREWSSLAVKMDILLPFSVIIVLVPGLFLVFSTWGWGEAWVNLSLAALLLMTFMGPLINLPRLKAILAAANKELESTPSLQLQAKVKDRVLWHSVLIMTLMLVAILFLMTVKPVWIGSLITLFIAIGGGFIAAPIVLSKASSST
;
A
#
# COMPACT_ATOMS: atom_id res chain seq x y z
N MET A 1 -8.85 22.52 -22.15
CA MET A 1 -9.77 22.04 -21.10
C MET A 1 -9.70 20.53 -20.90
N PHE A 2 -9.85 19.73 -21.97
CA PHE A 2 -9.85 18.26 -21.88
C PHE A 2 -8.62 17.65 -21.19
N TYR A 3 -7.41 18.09 -21.57
CA TYR A 3 -6.16 17.67 -20.90
C TYR A 3 -6.20 17.87 -19.36
N ASN A 4 -6.66 19.02 -18.89
CA ASN A 4 -6.72 19.32 -17.44
C ASN A 4 -7.72 18.42 -16.71
N VAL A 5 -8.84 18.06 -17.35
CA VAL A 5 -9.83 17.14 -16.76
C VAL A 5 -9.24 15.74 -16.64
N VAL A 6 -8.56 15.26 -17.68
CA VAL A 6 -7.89 13.94 -17.65
C VAL A 6 -6.78 13.94 -16.59
N LEU A 7 -5.95 14.98 -16.53
CA LEU A 7 -4.92 15.13 -15.50
C LEU A 7 -5.51 15.19 -14.09
N PHE A 8 -6.62 15.89 -13.90
CA PHE A 8 -7.34 15.91 -12.62
C PHE A 8 -7.77 14.51 -12.20
N LEU A 9 -8.38 13.73 -13.12
CA LEU A 9 -8.78 12.35 -12.83
C LEU A 9 -7.58 11.46 -12.46
N HIS A 10 -6.46 11.59 -13.19
CA HIS A 10 -5.22 10.86 -12.87
C HIS A 10 -4.72 11.16 -11.44
N ILE A 11 -4.70 12.44 -11.06
CA ILE A 11 -4.28 12.88 -9.73
C ILE A 11 -5.30 12.42 -8.67
N LEU A 12 -6.59 12.52 -8.95
CA LEU A 12 -7.66 12.05 -8.05
C LEU A 12 -7.51 10.56 -7.75
N GLY A 13 -7.25 9.74 -8.77
CA GLY A 13 -6.98 8.32 -8.56
C GLY A 13 -5.79 8.10 -7.62
N THR A 14 -4.73 8.92 -7.78
CA THR A 14 -3.53 8.82 -6.95
C THR A 14 -3.87 9.16 -5.49
N VAL A 15 -4.66 10.21 -5.25
CA VAL A 15 -5.15 10.59 -3.92
C VAL A 15 -5.97 9.47 -3.28
N VAL A 16 -6.89 8.84 -4.04
CA VAL A 16 -7.67 7.69 -3.54
C VAL A 16 -6.75 6.52 -3.20
N MET A 17 -5.71 6.27 -3.99
CA MET A 17 -4.73 5.23 -3.71
C MET A 17 -3.94 5.51 -2.42
N PHE A 18 -3.51 6.75 -2.20
CA PHE A 18 -2.87 7.17 -0.95
C PHE A 18 -3.79 6.99 0.26
N ALA A 19 -5.07 7.34 0.12
CA ALA A 19 -6.06 7.12 1.18
C ALA A 19 -6.24 5.62 1.48
N ALA A 20 -6.36 4.78 0.45
CA ALA A 20 -6.51 3.34 0.61
C ALA A 20 -5.31 2.71 1.34
N VAL A 21 -4.09 2.97 0.86
CA VAL A 21 -2.85 2.46 1.48
C VAL A 21 -2.66 3.02 2.89
N GLY A 22 -2.98 4.29 3.10
CA GLY A 22 -2.92 4.94 4.42
C GLY A 22 -3.85 4.29 5.43
N VAL A 23 -5.08 3.96 5.03
CA VAL A 23 -6.03 3.22 5.87
C VAL A 23 -5.49 1.83 6.20
N THR A 24 -4.92 1.11 5.23
CA THR A 24 -4.33 -0.21 5.46
C THR A 24 -3.18 -0.17 6.47
N VAL A 25 -2.21 0.73 6.30
CA VAL A 25 -1.10 0.92 7.24
C VAL A 25 -1.61 1.29 8.63
N THR A 26 -2.57 2.21 8.71
CA THR A 26 -3.13 2.68 9.99
C THR A 26 -3.83 1.54 10.71
N ALA A 27 -4.66 0.77 10.01
CA ALA A 27 -5.33 -0.40 10.57
C ALA A 27 -4.32 -1.46 11.03
N MET A 28 -3.25 -1.70 10.27
CA MET A 28 -2.18 -2.62 10.68
C MET A 28 -1.45 -2.15 11.93
N ALA A 29 -1.12 -0.87 12.02
CA ALA A 29 -0.50 -0.30 13.21
C ALA A 29 -1.44 -0.39 14.42
N ALA A 30 -2.71 -0.06 14.25
CA ALA A 30 -3.70 -0.17 15.32
C ALA A 30 -3.87 -1.62 15.79
N MET A 31 -3.86 -2.59 14.88
CA MET A 31 -3.86 -4.01 15.24
C MET A 31 -2.60 -4.43 16.00
N LEU A 32 -1.43 -3.93 15.62
CA LEU A 32 -0.16 -4.30 16.24
C LEU A 32 -0.08 -3.94 17.73
N TYR A 33 -0.72 -2.84 18.12
CA TYR A 33 -0.74 -2.33 19.50
C TYR A 33 -2.06 -2.61 20.25
N ALA A 34 -2.97 -3.38 19.66
CA ALA A 34 -4.24 -3.70 20.29
C ALA A 34 -4.10 -4.80 21.37
N ASN A 35 -4.57 -4.49 22.57
CA ASN A 35 -4.61 -5.45 23.70
C ASN A 35 -5.95 -6.18 23.82
N LYS A 36 -6.92 -5.86 22.95
CA LYS A 36 -8.27 -6.44 22.94
C LYS A 36 -8.58 -7.09 21.60
N THR A 37 -9.17 -8.28 21.65
CA THR A 37 -9.62 -9.04 20.47
C THR A 37 -10.65 -8.26 19.65
N GLU A 38 -11.53 -7.52 20.32
CA GLU A 38 -12.54 -6.67 19.68
C GLU A 38 -11.90 -5.60 18.78
N SER A 39 -10.89 -4.89 19.28
CA SER A 39 -10.17 -3.89 18.49
C SER A 39 -9.46 -4.52 17.28
N LEU A 40 -8.88 -5.72 17.43
CA LEU A 40 -8.31 -6.45 16.29
C LEU A 40 -9.37 -6.76 15.23
N ARG A 41 -10.58 -7.15 15.66
CA ARG A 41 -11.70 -7.46 14.78
C ARG A 41 -12.18 -6.22 14.02
N GLU A 42 -12.32 -5.08 14.71
CA GLU A 42 -12.73 -3.81 14.10
C GLU A 42 -11.73 -3.34 13.04
N TRP A 43 -10.45 -3.28 13.39
CA TRP A 43 -9.41 -2.80 12.48
C TRP A 43 -9.15 -3.75 11.31
N SER A 44 -9.17 -5.07 11.54
CA SER A 44 -9.04 -6.04 10.44
C SER A 44 -10.26 -6.03 9.51
N SER A 45 -11.47 -5.84 10.06
CA SER A 45 -12.69 -5.67 9.27
C SER A 45 -12.64 -4.41 8.41
N LEU A 46 -12.20 -3.28 8.98
CA LEU A 46 -11.99 -2.04 8.24
C LEU A 46 -10.97 -2.23 7.12
N ALA A 47 -9.81 -2.82 7.41
CA ALA A 47 -8.76 -3.06 6.42
C ALA A 47 -9.26 -3.93 5.25
N VAL A 48 -9.99 -5.01 5.53
CA VAL A 48 -10.55 -5.90 4.48
C VAL A 48 -11.63 -5.19 3.66
N LYS A 49 -12.51 -4.40 4.30
CA LYS A 49 -13.57 -3.66 3.60
C LYS A 49 -13.02 -2.56 2.70
N MET A 50 -12.00 -1.85 3.17
CA MET A 50 -11.40 -0.73 2.46
C MET A 50 -10.43 -1.16 1.35
N ASP A 51 -10.04 -2.43 1.31
CA ASP A 51 -9.18 -2.98 0.24
C ASP A 51 -9.77 -2.78 -1.16
N ILE A 52 -11.11 -2.70 -1.29
CA ILE A 52 -11.79 -2.41 -2.57
C ILE A 52 -11.43 -1.05 -3.17
N LEU A 53 -10.95 -0.11 -2.35
CA LEU A 53 -10.50 1.20 -2.82
C LEU A 53 -9.24 1.09 -3.69
N LEU A 54 -8.39 0.07 -3.48
CA LEU A 54 -7.18 -0.12 -4.27
C LEU A 54 -7.47 -0.38 -5.75
N PRO A 55 -8.21 -1.43 -6.17
CA PRO A 55 -8.49 -1.66 -7.58
C PRO A 55 -9.27 -0.50 -8.22
N PHE A 56 -10.17 0.14 -7.46
CA PHE A 56 -10.88 1.33 -7.93
C PHE A 56 -9.91 2.50 -8.22
N SER A 57 -8.98 2.77 -7.30
CA SER A 57 -7.97 3.81 -7.48
C SER A 57 -7.05 3.53 -8.67
N VAL A 58 -6.66 2.26 -8.88
CA VAL A 58 -5.82 1.85 -10.01
C VAL A 58 -6.51 2.17 -11.34
N ILE A 59 -7.81 1.90 -11.47
CA ILE A 59 -8.56 2.23 -12.69
C ILE A 59 -8.55 3.74 -12.95
N ILE A 60 -8.82 4.54 -11.92
CA ILE A 60 -8.89 6.01 -12.03
C ILE A 60 -7.50 6.63 -12.28
N VAL A 61 -6.42 6.04 -11.78
CA VAL A 61 -5.05 6.47 -12.10
C VAL A 61 -4.67 6.06 -13.51
N LEU A 62 -4.86 4.78 -13.83
CA LEU A 62 -4.25 4.15 -14.99
C LEU A 62 -4.92 4.56 -16.29
N VAL A 63 -6.26 4.63 -16.35
CA VAL A 63 -6.97 4.97 -17.59
C VAL A 63 -6.61 6.40 -18.06
N PRO A 64 -6.72 7.44 -17.22
CA PRO A 64 -6.26 8.78 -17.57
C PRO A 64 -4.74 8.86 -17.80
N GLY A 65 -3.95 8.12 -17.01
CA GLY A 65 -2.49 8.09 -17.14
C GLY A 65 -2.05 7.58 -18.52
N LEU A 66 -2.62 6.47 -18.98
CA LEU A 66 -2.36 5.92 -20.31
C LEU A 66 -2.76 6.90 -21.40
N PHE A 67 -3.92 7.57 -21.27
CA PHE A 67 -4.32 8.62 -22.20
C PHE A 67 -3.27 9.75 -22.28
N LEU A 68 -2.74 10.20 -21.15
CA LEU A 68 -1.71 11.25 -21.11
C LEU A 68 -0.39 10.80 -21.76
N VAL A 69 -0.03 9.52 -21.61
CA VAL A 69 1.12 8.94 -22.30
C VAL A 69 0.93 8.95 -23.82
N PHE A 70 -0.21 8.48 -24.31
CA PHE A 70 -0.46 8.43 -25.76
C PHE A 70 -0.65 9.81 -26.41
N SER A 71 -1.15 10.79 -25.66
CA SER A 71 -1.46 12.12 -26.19
C SER A 71 -0.35 13.16 -26.03
N THR A 72 0.46 13.07 -24.98
CA THR A 72 1.35 14.18 -24.55
C THR A 72 2.79 13.75 -24.27
N TRP A 73 3.00 12.68 -23.49
CA TRP A 73 4.34 12.37 -22.96
C TRP A 73 5.14 11.35 -23.79
N GLY A 74 4.49 10.31 -24.30
CA GLY A 74 5.15 9.20 -24.97
C GLY A 74 5.90 8.23 -24.03
N TRP A 75 6.44 7.15 -24.62
CA TRP A 75 7.09 6.04 -23.91
C TRP A 75 8.61 6.19 -23.76
N GLY A 76 9.21 7.29 -24.24
CA GLY A 76 10.65 7.55 -24.12
C GLY A 76 11.06 8.00 -22.71
N GLU A 77 10.10 8.38 -21.88
CA GLU A 77 10.31 8.96 -20.57
C GLU A 77 10.51 7.89 -19.48
N ALA A 78 11.67 7.90 -18.84
CA ALA A 78 12.02 6.92 -17.81
C ALA A 78 11.01 6.90 -16.64
N TRP A 79 10.60 8.07 -16.18
CA TRP A 79 9.65 8.21 -15.08
C TRP A 79 8.25 7.66 -15.43
N VAL A 80 7.83 7.71 -16.69
CA VAL A 80 6.57 7.11 -17.16
C VAL A 80 6.64 5.59 -17.00
N ASN A 81 7.65 4.98 -17.63
CA ASN A 81 7.80 3.53 -17.68
C ASN A 81 7.98 2.92 -16.29
N LEU A 82 8.85 3.53 -15.48
CA LEU A 82 9.17 3.04 -14.14
C LEU A 82 8.03 3.23 -13.15
N SER A 83 7.26 4.33 -13.26
CA SER A 83 6.06 4.50 -12.43
C SER A 83 4.96 3.53 -12.81
N LEU A 84 4.78 3.25 -14.11
CA LEU A 84 3.81 2.27 -14.57
C LEU A 84 4.19 0.86 -14.09
N ALA A 85 5.46 0.47 -14.25
CA ALA A 85 5.96 -0.81 -13.74
C ALA A 85 5.75 -0.96 -12.23
N ALA A 86 6.05 0.10 -11.46
CA ALA A 86 5.81 0.16 -10.03
C ALA A 86 4.31 0.03 -9.67
N LEU A 87 3.42 0.75 -10.37
CA LEU A 87 1.97 0.66 -10.18
C LEU A 87 1.44 -0.74 -10.45
N LEU A 88 1.89 -1.38 -11.54
CA LEU A 88 1.51 -2.74 -11.87
C LEU A 88 1.95 -3.73 -10.78
N LEU A 89 3.20 -3.63 -10.32
CA LEU A 89 3.70 -4.44 -9.22
C LEU A 89 2.81 -4.32 -7.98
N MET A 90 2.51 -3.09 -7.55
CA MET A 90 1.64 -2.84 -6.39
C MET A 90 0.21 -3.39 -6.58
N THR A 91 -0.32 -3.27 -7.80
CA THR A 91 -1.66 -3.76 -8.16
C THR A 91 -1.78 -5.27 -7.92
N PHE A 92 -0.71 -6.03 -8.15
CA PHE A 92 -0.68 -7.46 -7.86
C PHE A 92 -0.39 -7.76 -6.38
N MET A 93 0.44 -6.98 -5.70
CA MET A 93 0.76 -7.19 -4.28
C MET A 93 -0.48 -7.15 -3.37
N GLY A 94 -1.44 -6.25 -3.64
CA GLY A 94 -2.69 -6.15 -2.88
C GLY A 94 -3.47 -7.48 -2.76
N PRO A 95 -4.05 -7.98 -3.87
CA PRO A 95 -4.87 -9.19 -3.84
C PRO A 95 -4.07 -10.49 -3.64
N LEU A 96 -2.80 -10.55 -4.09
CA LEU A 96 -2.01 -11.79 -4.00
C LEU A 96 -1.32 -11.97 -2.65
N ILE A 97 -0.96 -10.88 -1.96
CA ILE A 97 -0.16 -10.93 -0.73
C ILE A 97 -0.93 -10.35 0.45
N ASN A 98 -1.45 -9.13 0.33
CA ASN A 98 -1.97 -8.36 1.47
C ASN A 98 -3.36 -8.85 1.89
N LEU A 99 -4.31 -8.88 0.95
CA LEU A 99 -5.71 -9.21 1.23
C LEU A 99 -5.90 -10.60 1.86
N PRO A 100 -5.25 -11.69 1.39
CA PRO A 100 -5.38 -13.01 2.01
C PRO A 100 -4.93 -13.02 3.48
N ARG A 101 -3.86 -12.27 3.80
CA ARG A 101 -3.32 -12.18 5.15
C ARG A 101 -4.20 -11.34 6.07
N LEU A 102 -4.73 -10.22 5.58
CA LEU A 102 -5.71 -9.41 6.32
C LEU A 102 -6.99 -10.19 6.60
N LYS A 103 -7.50 -10.95 5.62
CA LYS A 103 -8.64 -11.86 5.81
C LYS A 103 -8.34 -12.97 6.82
N ALA A 104 -7.12 -13.50 6.84
CA ALA A 104 -6.72 -14.50 7.83
C ALA A 104 -6.68 -13.94 9.26
N ILE A 105 -6.25 -12.68 9.44
CA ILE A 105 -6.31 -11.99 10.74
C ILE A 105 -7.77 -11.82 11.16
N LEU A 106 -8.64 -11.28 10.29
CA LEU A 106 -10.06 -11.07 10.57
C LEU A 106 -10.76 -12.40 10.93
N ALA A 107 -10.52 -13.45 10.16
CA ALA A 107 -11.11 -14.76 10.40
C ALA A 107 -10.68 -15.35 11.75
N ALA A 108 -9.41 -15.14 12.16
CA ALA A 108 -8.93 -15.55 13.47
C ALA A 108 -9.55 -14.71 14.59
N ALA A 109 -9.61 -13.38 14.44
CA ALA A 109 -10.23 -12.48 15.41
C ALA A 109 -11.74 -12.72 15.59
N ASN A 110 -12.45 -13.19 14.56
CA ASN A 110 -13.85 -13.58 14.64
C ASN A 110 -14.09 -14.89 15.39
N LYS A 111 -13.10 -15.80 15.41
CA LYS A 111 -13.18 -17.09 16.11
C LYS A 111 -12.73 -17.00 17.57
N GLU A 112 -11.99 -15.97 17.91
CA GLU A 112 -11.49 -15.72 19.26
C GLU A 112 -12.64 -15.28 20.18
N LEU A 113 -12.85 -16.04 21.26
CA LEU A 113 -13.89 -15.79 22.27
C LEU A 113 -13.35 -14.95 23.42
N GLU A 114 -12.06 -15.04 23.69
CA GLU A 114 -11.41 -14.33 24.77
C GLU A 114 -11.26 -12.84 24.46
N SER A 115 -11.39 -12.02 25.50
CA SER A 115 -11.21 -10.56 25.38
C SER A 115 -9.78 -10.17 25.05
N THR A 116 -8.80 -10.98 25.48
CA THR A 116 -7.37 -10.80 25.20
C THR A 116 -6.94 -11.65 24.00
N PRO A 117 -6.21 -11.08 23.02
CA PRO A 117 -5.76 -11.82 21.84
C PRO A 117 -4.83 -12.97 22.17
N SER A 118 -5.13 -14.18 21.66
CA SER A 118 -4.23 -15.33 21.76
C SER A 118 -2.88 -15.06 21.07
N LEU A 119 -1.83 -15.79 21.49
CA LEU A 119 -0.52 -15.74 20.86
C LEU A 119 -0.56 -16.06 19.35
N GLN A 120 -1.48 -16.94 18.95
CA GLN A 120 -1.67 -17.35 17.55
C GLN A 120 -2.27 -16.21 16.72
N LEU A 121 -3.24 -15.47 17.27
CA LEU A 121 -3.79 -14.28 16.63
C LEU A 121 -2.73 -13.17 16.53
N GLN A 122 -1.98 -12.92 17.61
CA GLN A 122 -0.88 -11.94 17.59
C GLN A 122 0.20 -12.30 16.58
N ALA A 123 0.54 -13.58 16.42
CA ALA A 123 1.51 -14.03 15.43
C ALA A 123 1.06 -13.70 13.98
N LYS A 124 -0.25 -13.78 13.70
CA LYS A 124 -0.80 -13.38 12.39
C LYS A 124 -0.72 -11.87 12.16
N VAL A 125 -0.99 -11.06 13.17
CA VAL A 125 -0.85 -9.60 13.12
C VAL A 125 0.61 -9.19 12.88
N LYS A 126 1.56 -9.94 13.44
CA LYS A 126 3.01 -9.75 13.29
C LYS A 126 3.59 -10.47 12.06
N ASP A 127 2.76 -10.93 11.11
CA ASP A 127 3.22 -11.61 9.90
C ASP A 127 4.20 -10.73 9.12
N ARG A 128 5.46 -11.17 9.03
CA ARG A 128 6.54 -10.36 8.45
C ARG A 128 6.27 -10.06 6.98
N VAL A 129 5.69 -11.01 6.23
CA VAL A 129 5.45 -10.82 4.80
C VAL A 129 4.42 -9.72 4.57
N LEU A 130 3.36 -9.67 5.37
CA LEU A 130 2.37 -8.58 5.33
C LEU A 130 3.03 -7.21 5.57
N TRP A 131 3.84 -7.09 6.64
CA TRP A 131 4.51 -5.84 6.98
C TRP A 131 5.48 -5.35 5.92
N HIS A 132 6.32 -6.24 5.36
CA HIS A 132 7.20 -5.89 4.26
C HIS A 132 6.41 -5.45 3.03
N SER A 133 5.41 -6.22 2.64
CA SER A 133 4.61 -5.94 1.44
C SER A 133 3.91 -4.58 1.52
N VAL A 134 3.24 -4.30 2.65
CA VAL A 134 2.50 -3.04 2.81
C VAL A 134 3.44 -1.84 2.95
N LEU A 135 4.56 -1.95 3.66
CA LEU A 135 5.51 -0.83 3.79
C LEU A 135 6.27 -0.54 2.49
N ILE A 136 6.64 -1.58 1.72
CA ILE A 136 7.18 -1.41 0.37
C ILE A 136 6.13 -0.72 -0.50
N MET A 137 4.88 -1.19 -0.50
CA MET A 137 3.80 -0.55 -1.27
C MET A 137 3.59 0.92 -0.90
N THR A 138 3.62 1.26 0.39
CA THR A 138 3.52 2.65 0.86
C THR A 138 4.66 3.53 0.36
N LEU A 139 5.91 3.06 0.45
CA LEU A 139 7.06 3.85 0.00
C LEU A 139 7.17 3.90 -1.53
N MET A 140 6.76 2.84 -2.22
CA MET A 140 6.65 2.82 -3.68
C MET A 140 5.61 3.83 -4.17
N LEU A 141 4.51 4.02 -3.44
CA LEU A 141 3.53 5.04 -3.77
C LEU A 141 4.11 6.46 -3.64
N VAL A 142 4.90 6.73 -2.60
CA VAL A 142 5.67 7.98 -2.48
C VAL A 142 6.69 8.13 -3.61
N ALA A 143 7.37 7.06 -3.99
CA ALA A 143 8.31 7.06 -5.11
C ALA A 143 7.63 7.39 -6.44
N ILE A 144 6.47 6.80 -6.72
CA ILE A 144 5.69 7.11 -7.94
C ILE A 144 5.30 8.59 -7.95
N LEU A 145 4.86 9.14 -6.81
CA LEU A 145 4.55 10.56 -6.73
C LEU A 145 5.78 11.42 -7.05
N PHE A 146 6.95 11.07 -6.53
CA PHE A 146 8.21 11.75 -6.85
C PHE A 146 8.55 11.64 -8.35
N LEU A 147 8.46 10.44 -8.93
CA LEU A 147 8.70 10.22 -10.36
C LEU A 147 7.79 11.07 -11.25
N MET A 148 6.50 11.16 -10.91
CA MET A 148 5.49 11.88 -11.68
C MET A 148 5.61 13.41 -11.57
N THR A 149 6.17 13.91 -10.47
CA THR A 149 6.28 15.34 -10.17
C THR A 149 7.64 15.92 -10.58
N VAL A 150 8.72 15.23 -10.20
CA VAL A 150 10.11 15.67 -10.47
C VAL A 150 10.61 15.20 -11.83
N LYS A 151 10.06 14.09 -12.36
CA LYS A 151 10.36 13.54 -13.69
C LYS A 151 11.85 13.33 -13.94
N PRO A 152 12.57 12.65 -13.03
CA PRO A 152 13.98 12.37 -13.24
C PRO A 152 14.19 11.49 -14.47
N VAL A 153 15.38 11.59 -15.06
CA VAL A 153 15.88 10.64 -16.05
C VAL A 153 16.22 9.29 -15.41
N TRP A 154 16.53 8.27 -16.24
CA TRP A 154 16.74 6.88 -15.85
C TRP A 154 17.45 6.63 -14.52
N ILE A 155 18.65 7.20 -14.33
CA ILE A 155 19.45 6.96 -13.11
C ILE A 155 18.70 7.46 -11.87
N GLY A 156 18.15 8.68 -11.92
CA GLY A 156 17.38 9.24 -10.82
C GLY A 156 16.08 8.48 -10.55
N SER A 157 15.43 7.98 -11.60
CA SER A 157 14.24 7.16 -11.44
C SER A 157 14.52 5.82 -10.76
N LEU A 158 15.60 5.13 -11.17
CA LEU A 158 16.01 3.86 -10.58
C LEU A 158 16.42 4.02 -9.13
N ILE A 159 17.23 5.04 -8.81
CA ILE A 159 17.64 5.35 -7.43
C ILE A 159 16.41 5.54 -6.54
N THR A 160 15.41 6.32 -7.01
CA THR A 160 14.16 6.53 -6.28
C THR A 160 13.47 5.21 -5.93
N LEU A 161 13.34 4.29 -6.89
CA LEU A 161 12.70 2.99 -6.66
C LEU A 161 13.50 2.12 -5.70
N PHE A 162 14.83 2.06 -5.84
CA PHE A 162 15.68 1.28 -4.92
C PHE A 162 15.61 1.81 -3.50
N ILE A 163 15.59 3.14 -3.31
CA ILE A 163 15.42 3.77 -2.00
C ILE A 163 14.06 3.38 -1.40
N ALA A 164 12.99 3.40 -2.17
CA ALA A 164 11.65 3.06 -1.69
C ALA A 164 11.55 1.58 -1.28
N ILE A 165 12.05 0.67 -2.13
CA ILE A 165 12.06 -0.77 -1.84
C ILE A 165 12.94 -1.05 -0.62
N GLY A 166 14.18 -0.57 -0.62
CA GLY A 166 15.12 -0.74 0.49
C GLY A 166 14.61 -0.16 1.80
N GLY A 167 14.01 1.04 1.75
CA GLY A 167 13.35 1.67 2.88
C GLY A 167 12.22 0.81 3.45
N GLY A 168 11.43 0.16 2.60
CA GLY A 168 10.34 -0.72 3.02
C GLY A 168 10.84 -1.97 3.73
N PHE A 169 11.92 -2.57 3.20
CA PHE A 169 12.61 -3.69 3.84
C PHE A 169 13.21 -3.32 5.20
N ILE A 170 13.73 -2.11 5.36
CA ILE A 170 14.31 -1.64 6.63
C ILE A 170 13.21 -1.25 7.65
N ALA A 171 12.13 -0.63 7.20
CA ALA A 171 11.07 -0.13 8.08
C ALA A 171 10.29 -1.26 8.76
N ALA A 172 10.02 -2.37 8.05
CA ALA A 172 9.25 -3.49 8.57
C ALA A 172 9.81 -4.11 9.89
N PRO A 173 11.09 -4.52 9.97
CA PRO A 173 11.65 -5.06 11.20
C PRO A 173 11.70 -4.03 12.33
N ILE A 174 11.93 -2.73 12.02
CA ILE A 174 11.94 -1.67 13.03
C ILE A 174 10.56 -1.56 13.70
N VAL A 175 9.49 -1.50 12.92
CA VAL A 175 8.12 -1.41 13.44
C VAL A 175 7.78 -2.63 14.29
N LEU A 176 8.11 -3.83 13.81
CA LEU A 176 7.85 -5.07 14.54
C LEU A 176 8.65 -5.19 15.85
N SER A 177 9.91 -4.74 15.86
CA SER A 177 10.75 -4.79 17.06
C SER A 177 10.23 -3.89 18.19
N LYS A 178 9.80 -2.67 17.86
CA LYS A 178 9.21 -1.73 18.84
C LYS A 178 7.96 -2.28 19.51
N ALA A 179 7.14 -3.01 18.77
CA ALA A 179 5.93 -3.64 19.32
C ALA A 179 6.22 -4.84 20.23
N SER A 180 7.38 -5.49 20.09
CA SER A 180 7.80 -6.57 20.99
C SER A 180 8.38 -6.08 22.32
N SER A 181 8.86 -4.83 22.38
CA SER A 181 9.39 -4.21 23.62
C SER A 181 8.31 -3.56 24.50
N SER A 182 7.08 -3.40 23.99
CA SER A 182 5.96 -2.75 24.69
C SER A 182 4.96 -3.73 25.34
N THR A 183 5.21 -5.02 25.22
CA THR A 183 4.44 -6.13 25.84
C THR A 183 5.26 -6.79 26.91
#